data_AF-A0A972TZN8-F1
#
_entry.id   AF-A0A972TZN8-F1
#
_cell.length_a   1.000
_cell.length_b   1.000
_cell.length_c   1.000
_cell.angle_alpha   90.00
_cell.angle_beta   90.00
_cell.angle_gamma   90.00
#
_symmetry.space_group_name_H-M   'P 1'
#
loop_
_entity.id
_entity.type
_entity.pdbx_description
1 polymer ?
#
loop_
_entity_poly.entity_id
_entity_poly.type
_entity_poly.pdbx_seq_one_letter_code
_entity_poly.pdbx_strand_id
1 'polypeptide(L)' 'IKESVKAKLKVIVKRTLRQYGYPPDMQKLATETVLKQAELIAEEITLGE' A
#
# COMPACT_ATOMS: atom_id res chain seq x y z
N ILE A 1 6.59 -10.58 -2.01
CA ILE A 1 7.17 -9.21 -1.94
C ILE A 1 8.16 -9.13 -0.78
N LYS A 2 9.37 -8.60 -0.98
CA LYS A 2 10.35 -8.39 0.12
C LYS A 2 9.77 -7.46 1.19
N GLU A 3 9.90 -7.82 2.47
CA GLU A 3 9.39 -7.01 3.60
C GLU A 3 9.86 -5.55 3.59
N SER A 4 11.10 -5.33 3.14
CA SER A 4 11.70 -3.99 2.98
C SER A 4 10.94 -3.11 1.97
N VAL A 5 10.36 -3.70 0.92
CA VAL A 5 9.55 -2.98 -0.08
C VAL A 5 8.17 -2.65 0.51
N LYS A 6 7.56 -3.59 1.24
CA LYS A 6 6.27 -3.37 1.93
C LYS A 6 6.36 -2.25 2.96
N ALA A 7 7.45 -2.19 3.72
CA ALA A 7 7.70 -1.13 4.70
C ALA A 7 7.83 0.26 4.04
N LYS A 8 8.59 0.36 2.94
CA LYS A 8 8.74 1.61 2.17
C LYS A 8 7.41 2.07 1.58
N LEU A 9 6.64 1.15 0.98
CA LEU A 9 5.33 1.44 0.40
C LEU A 9 4.36 1.98 1.47
N LYS A 10 4.34 1.38 2.66
CA LYS A 10 3.51 1.84 3.78
C LYS A 10 3.82 3.28 4.19
N VAL A 11 5.10 3.68 4.20
CA VAL A 11 5.51 5.05 4.52
C VAL A 11 5.03 6.03 3.45
N ILE A 12 5.20 5.70 2.16
CA ILE A 12 4.79 6.55 1.04
C ILE A 12 3.27 6.77 1.07
N VAL A 13 2.49 5.71 1.23
CA VAL A 13 1.02 5.78 1.28
C VAL A 13 0.55 6.65 2.44
N LYS A 14 1.11 6.45 3.65
CA LYS A 14 0.77 7.28 4.82
C LYS A 14 1.10 8.77 4.61
N ARG A 15 2.27 9.08 4.02
CA ARG A 15 2.66 10.47 3.73
C ARG A 15 1.70 11.10 2.72
N THR A 16 1.31 10.35 1.70
CA THR A 16 0.37 10.79 0.66
C THR A 16 -1.01 11.08 1.26
N LEU A 17 -1.57 10.15 2.03
CA LEU A 17 -2.88 10.33 2.65
C LEU A 17 -2.90 11.51 3.63
N ARG A 18 -1.81 11.73 4.38
CA ARG A 18 -1.66 12.90 5.25
C ARG A 18 -1.62 14.21 4.46
N GLN A 19 -0.95 14.22 3.31
CA GLN A 19 -0.90 15.40 2.42
C GLN A 19 -2.28 15.77 1.89
N TYR A 20 -3.15 14.78 1.64
CA TYR A 20 -4.54 15.00 1.20
C TYR A 20 -5.55 15.13 2.34
N GLY A 21 -5.10 15.26 3.59
CA GLY A 21 -5.99 15.52 4.73
C GLY A 21 -6.86 14.35 5.19
N TYR A 22 -6.50 13.10 4.87
CA TYR A 22 -7.26 11.94 5.33
C TYR A 22 -7.22 11.83 6.87
N PRO A 23 -8.36 11.56 7.53
CA PRO A 23 -8.39 11.33 8.98
C PRO A 23 -7.67 10.02 9.35
N PRO A 24 -7.09 9.91 10.55
CA PRO A 24 -6.19 8.83 10.95
C PRO A 24 -6.81 7.43 10.83
N ASP A 25 -8.12 7.30 11.07
CA ASP A 25 -8.82 6.02 10.95
C ASP A 25 -8.97 5.59 9.50
N MET A 26 -9.33 6.53 8.60
CA MET A 26 -9.38 6.26 7.17
C MET A 26 -7.98 6.06 6.57
N GLN A 27 -6.94 6.70 7.13
CA GLN A 27 -5.56 6.46 6.69
C GLN A 27 -5.15 5.01 6.88
N LYS A 28 -5.51 4.39 8.01
CA LYS A 28 -5.20 2.97 8.28
C LYS A 28 -5.89 2.07 7.25
N LEU A 29 -7.19 2.26 7.05
CA LEU A 29 -7.99 1.47 6.10
C LEU A 29 -7.47 1.62 4.65
N ALA A 30 -7.23 2.85 4.21
CA ALA A 30 -6.69 3.12 2.87
C ALA A 30 -5.28 2.53 2.70
N THR A 31 -4.43 2.60 3.73
CA THR A 31 -3.09 2.00 3.68
C THR A 31 -3.17 0.47 3.52
N GLU A 32 -4.03 -0.20 4.27
CA GLU A 32 -4.23 -1.66 4.16
C GLU A 32 -4.76 -2.06 2.78
N THR A 33 -5.72 -1.29 2.25
CA THR A 33 -6.30 -1.52 0.93
C THR A 33 -5.26 -1.43 -0.18
N VAL A 34 -4.42 -0.39 -0.15
CA VAL A 34 -3.35 -0.20 -1.16
C VAL A 34 -2.29 -1.29 -1.06
N LEU A 35 -1.93 -1.73 0.15
CA LEU A 35 -1.00 -2.85 0.32
C LEU A 35 -1.55 -4.16 -0.25
N LYS A 36 -2.85 -4.43 -0.03
CA LYS A 36 -3.51 -5.62 -0.58
C LYS A 36 -3.58 -5.57 -2.11
N GLN A 37 -3.92 -4.42 -2.68
CA GLN A 37 -3.91 -4.24 -4.14
C GLN A 37 -2.53 -4.44 -4.73
N ALA A 38 -1.48 -3.91 -4.09
CA ALA A 38 -0.10 -4.12 -4.54
C ALA A 38 0.33 -5.60 -4.49
N GLU A 39 -0.15 -6.36 -3.50
CA GLU A 39 0.06 -7.81 -3.43
C GLU A 39 -0.63 -8.54 -4.58
N LEU A 40 -1.91 -8.22 -4.85
CA LEU A 40 -2.66 -8.83 -5.95
C LEU A 40 -2.06 -8.52 -7.32
N ILE A 41 -1.65 -7.28 -7.57
CA ILE A 41 -1.00 -6.88 -8.82
C ILE A 41 0.34 -7.59 -8.98
N ALA A 42 1.13 -7.70 -7.90
CA ALA A 42 2.38 -8.43 -7.94
C ALA A 42 2.15 -9.92 -8.25
N GLU A 43 1.14 -10.53 -7.66
CA GLU A 43 0.73 -11.91 -7.91
C GLU A 43 0.31 -12.10 -9.38
N GLU A 44 -0.55 -11.22 -9.90
CA GLU A 44 -1.00 -11.22 -11.30
C GLU A 44 0.18 -11.10 -12.28
N ILE A 45 1.12 -10.18 -12.02
CA ILE A 45 2.32 -10.00 -12.85
C ILE A 45 3.21 -11.24 -12.81
N THR A 46 3.31 -11.93 -11.67
CA THR A 46 4.15 -13.12 -11.53
C THR A 46 3.52 -14.41 -12.04
N LEU A 47 2.19 -14.49 -12.14
CA LEU A 47 1.44 -15.66 -12.63
C LEU A 47 1.18 -15.61 -14.15
N GLY A 48 1.38 -14.45 -14.79
CA GLY A 48 1.19 -14.25 -16.22
C GLY A 48 2.40 -14.62 -17.10
N GLU A 49 3.38 -15.38 -16.58
CA GLU A 49 4.51 -15.93 -17.36
C GLU A 49 4.20 -17.34 -17.90
#